data_AF-A0A7C0WT06-F1
#
_entry.id   AF-A0A7C0WT06-F1
#
_cell.length_a   1.000
_cell.length_b   1.000
_cell.length_c   1.000
_cell.angle_alpha   90.00
_cell.angle_beta   90.00
_cell.angle_gamma   90.00
#
_symmetry.space_group_name_H-M   'P 1'
#
loop_
_entity.id
_entity.type
_entity.pdbx_description
1 polymer ?
#
loop_
_entity_poly.entity_id
_entity_poly.type
_entity_poly.pdbx_seq_one_letter_code
_entity_poly.pdbx_strand_id
1 'polypeptide(L)'
;MSTFEPKVVAFCCSNCASAAAQVAEQACWQLPSNVRIIQLPCTGRLDSLHVLKALENGADGVYVAGCMPDSCQYKSGVEKATKKIAYVKKLLEDIGIEPERVELFNVGAGKAQRFIEVANQMVEKIKELGPSPLR
;
A
#
# COMPACT_ATOMS: atom_id res chain seq x y z
N MET A 1 -27.17 8.05 5.75
CA MET A 1 -25.74 8.36 5.88
C MET A 1 -25.01 7.38 5.01
N SER A 2 -24.58 7.79 3.82
CA SER A 2 -23.84 6.93 2.89
C SER A 2 -22.53 6.52 3.55
N THR A 3 -22.44 5.28 4.02
CA THR A 3 -21.22 4.71 4.59
C THR A 3 -20.13 4.76 3.52
N PHE A 4 -19.23 5.74 3.63
CA PHE A 4 -18.12 5.89 2.70
C PHE A 4 -17.19 4.69 2.86
N GLU A 5 -17.14 3.86 1.83
CA GLU A 5 -16.26 2.70 1.78
C GLU A 5 -15.03 3.06 0.91
N PRO A 6 -13.88 3.36 1.53
CA PRO A 6 -12.72 3.83 0.78
C PRO A 6 -12.12 2.70 -0.04
N LYS A 7 -11.85 2.96 -1.31
CA LYS A 7 -11.17 2.01 -2.18
C LYS A 7 -9.66 2.12 -1.99
N VAL A 8 -9.06 1.09 -1.39
CA VAL A 8 -7.62 1.07 -1.13
C VAL A 8 -6.93 0.06 -2.04
N VAL A 9 -5.86 0.47 -2.70
CA VAL A 9 -5.04 -0.42 -3.54
C VAL A 9 -3.71 -0.71 -2.85
N ALA A 10 -3.38 -1.99 -2.74
CA ALA A 10 -2.18 -2.47 -2.07
C ALA A 10 -1.20 -3.09 -3.07
N PHE A 11 0.01 -2.56 -3.18
CA PHE A 11 1.08 -3.17 -3.98
C PHE A 11 1.95 -4.06 -3.10
N CYS A 12 1.91 -5.36 -3.35
CA CYS A 12 2.52 -6.38 -2.49
C CYS A 12 3.67 -7.11 -3.21
N CYS A 13 4.84 -7.19 -2.56
CA CYS A 13 5.94 -8.01 -3.06
C CYS A 13 5.61 -9.52 -2.96
N SER A 14 5.80 -10.26 -4.04
CA SER A 14 5.49 -11.70 -4.12
C SER A 14 6.31 -12.54 -3.15
N ASN A 15 7.51 -12.10 -2.77
CA ASN A 15 8.35 -12.84 -1.83
C ASN A 15 7.88 -12.69 -0.37
N CYS A 16 7.63 -11.45 0.08
CA CYS A 16 7.38 -11.19 1.50
C CYS A 16 5.89 -11.00 1.79
N ALA A 17 5.19 -10.25 0.94
CA ALA A 17 3.80 -9.89 1.15
C ALA A 17 2.84 -11.00 0.71
N SER A 18 3.15 -11.78 -0.34
CA SER A 18 2.31 -12.95 -0.67
C SER A 18 2.44 -14.06 0.37
N ALA A 19 3.62 -14.26 0.95
CA ALA A 19 3.80 -15.16 2.09
C ALA A 19 3.01 -14.65 3.32
N ALA A 20 3.06 -13.35 3.61
CA ALA A 20 2.27 -12.76 4.69
C ALA A 20 0.76 -12.86 4.44
N ALA A 21 0.30 -12.70 3.20
CA ALA A 21 -1.11 -12.84 2.82
C ALA A 21 -1.59 -14.29 2.93
N GLN A 22 -0.78 -15.27 2.50
CA GLN A 22 -1.11 -16.69 2.67
C GLN A 22 -1.16 -17.09 4.15
N VAL A 23 -0.22 -16.60 4.96
CA VAL A 23 -0.24 -16.85 6.41
C VAL A 23 -1.43 -16.16 7.08
N ALA A 24 -1.83 -14.97 6.64
CA ALA A 24 -3.03 -14.30 7.13
C ALA A 24 -4.30 -15.10 6.81
N GLU A 25 -4.40 -15.63 5.59
CA GLU A 25 -5.50 -16.51 5.17
C GLU A 25 -5.54 -17.80 6.00
N GLN A 26 -4.39 -18.46 6.21
CA GLN A 26 -4.27 -19.65 7.05
C GLN A 26 -4.61 -19.38 8.53
N ALA A 27 -4.33 -18.17 9.02
CA ALA A 27 -4.66 -17.73 10.37
C ALA A 27 -6.11 -17.25 10.52
N CYS A 28 -6.94 -17.36 9.47
CA CYS A 28 -8.30 -16.82 9.40
C CYS A 28 -8.38 -15.32 9.71
N TRP A 29 -7.31 -14.57 9.48
CA TRP A 29 -7.32 -13.13 9.66
C TRP A 29 -7.86 -12.44 8.42
N GLN A 30 -8.94 -11.70 8.60
CA GLN A 30 -9.65 -11.05 7.51
C GLN A 30 -9.01 -9.71 7.18
N LEU A 31 -8.69 -9.54 5.89
CA LEU A 31 -8.41 -8.23 5.33
C LEU A 31 -9.71 -7.44 5.18
N PRO A 32 -9.65 -6.11 5.30
CA PRO A 32 -10.77 -5.27 4.94
C PRO A 32 -11.20 -5.52 3.48
N SER A 33 -12.49 -5.78 3.24
CA SER A 33 -13.04 -6.10 1.91
C SER A 33 -12.82 -5.01 0.86
N ASN A 34 -12.53 -3.79 1.31
CA ASN A 34 -12.29 -2.60 0.51
C ASN A 34 -10.81 -2.43 0.06
N VAL A 35 -9.93 -3.36 0.46
CA VAL A 35 -8.52 -3.42 0.02
C VAL A 35 -8.38 -4.37 -1.16
N ARG A 36 -7.79 -3.88 -2.26
CA ARG A 36 -7.43 -4.70 -3.43
C ARG A 36 -5.93 -4.88 -3.52
N ILE A 37 -5.49 -6.13 -3.47
CA ILE A 37 -4.07 -6.48 -3.53
C ILE A 37 -3.64 -6.71 -4.99
N ILE A 38 -2.59 -6.00 -5.40
CA ILE A 38 -1.86 -6.19 -6.65
C ILE A 38 -0.49 -6.78 -6.32
N GLN A 39 -0.22 -7.98 -6.83
CA GLN A 39 1.05 -8.66 -6.61
C GLN A 39 2.11 -8.17 -7.60
N LEU A 40 3.29 -7.88 -7.08
CA LEU A 40 4.48 -7.50 -7.83
C LEU A 40 5.63 -8.44 -7.49
N PRO A 41 6.52 -8.80 -8.44
CA PRO A 41 7.67 -9.65 -8.13
C PRO A 41 8.62 -9.04 -7.09
N CYS A 42 8.71 -7.70 -7.05
CA CYS A 42 9.47 -6.95 -6.06
C CYS A 42 8.94 -5.51 -5.98
N THR A 43 9.05 -4.87 -4.81
CA THR A 43 8.75 -3.45 -4.66
C THR A 43 9.65 -2.55 -5.50
N GLY A 44 10.85 -3.00 -5.85
CA GLY A 44 11.75 -2.25 -6.74
C GLY A 44 11.19 -2.06 -8.16
N ARG A 45 10.25 -2.92 -8.58
CA ARG A 45 9.56 -2.81 -9.87
C ARG A 45 8.41 -1.81 -9.84
N LEU A 46 7.96 -1.41 -8.66
CA LEU A 46 6.95 -0.37 -8.52
C LEU A 46 7.51 0.93 -9.10
N ASP A 47 6.73 1.57 -9.95
CA ASP A 47 7.01 2.88 -10.49
C ASP A 47 6.01 3.92 -9.98
N SER A 48 6.40 5.19 -9.90
CA SER A 48 5.52 6.28 -9.46
C SER A 48 4.25 6.35 -10.32
N LEU A 49 4.37 6.06 -11.62
CA LEU A 49 3.25 5.97 -12.54
C LEU A 49 2.18 4.95 -12.10
N HIS A 50 2.56 3.83 -11.49
CA HIS A 50 1.58 2.83 -11.04
C HIS A 50 0.72 3.36 -9.89
N VAL A 51 1.34 4.12 -8.98
CA VAL A 51 0.65 4.75 -7.84
C VAL A 51 -0.27 5.85 -8.33
N LEU A 52 0.22 6.72 -9.21
CA LEU A 52 -0.58 7.78 -9.81
C LEU A 52 -1.76 7.21 -10.60
N LYS A 53 -1.54 6.16 -11.40
CA LYS A 53 -2.61 5.50 -12.16
C LYS A 53 -3.66 4.88 -11.24
N ALA A 54 -3.27 4.34 -10.09
CA ALA A 54 -4.22 3.81 -9.12
C ALA A 54 -5.11 4.93 -8.56
N LEU A 55 -4.52 6.07 -8.20
CA LEU A 55 -5.26 7.26 -7.74
C LEU A 55 -6.18 7.81 -8.84
N GLU A 56 -5.71 7.92 -10.09
CA GLU A 56 -6.52 8.35 -11.24
C GLU A 56 -7.72 7.43 -11.51
N ASN A 57 -7.58 6.12 -11.26
CA ASN A 57 -8.69 5.16 -11.42
C ASN A 57 -9.73 5.22 -10.28
N GLY A 58 -9.61 6.21 -9.38
CA GLY A 58 -10.52 6.42 -8.25
C GLY A 58 -10.19 5.55 -7.04
N ALA A 59 -8.92 5.23 -6.81
CA ALA A 59 -8.47 4.75 -5.51
C ALA A 59 -8.43 5.92 -4.52
N ASP A 60 -9.03 5.74 -3.35
CA ASP A 60 -9.03 6.72 -2.28
C ASP A 60 -7.70 6.71 -1.50
N GLY A 61 -7.00 5.57 -1.53
CA GLY A 61 -5.66 5.42 -1.00
C GLY A 61 -4.88 4.29 -1.66
N VAL A 62 -3.56 4.39 -1.58
CA VAL A 62 -2.63 3.41 -2.15
C VAL A 62 -1.55 3.12 -1.13
N TYR A 63 -1.27 1.86 -0.84
CA TYR A 63 -0.12 1.52 -0.02
C TYR A 63 0.76 0.47 -0.66
N VAL A 64 2.02 0.47 -0.26
CA VAL A 64 3.05 -0.45 -0.77
C VAL A 64 3.55 -1.30 0.39
N ALA A 65 3.36 -2.61 0.31
CA ALA A 65 3.90 -3.57 1.26
C ALA A 65 5.20 -4.19 0.72
N GLY A 66 6.33 -3.73 1.26
CA GLY A 66 7.66 -4.20 0.91
C GLY A 66 8.29 -5.08 1.98
N CYS A 67 9.37 -5.78 1.63
CA CYS A 67 10.20 -6.48 2.61
C CYS A 67 10.85 -5.48 3.58
N MET A 68 11.39 -5.98 4.70
CA MET A 68 12.29 -5.17 5.53
C MET A 68 13.54 -4.77 4.73
N PRO A 69 14.10 -3.56 4.95
CA PRO A 69 15.29 -3.10 4.24
C PRO A 69 16.46 -4.08 4.39
N ASP A 70 16.61 -4.65 5.58
CA ASP A 70 17.68 -5.62 5.91
C ASP A 70 17.48 -7.01 5.25
N SER A 71 16.22 -7.41 5.03
CA SER A 71 15.85 -8.72 4.50
C SER A 71 15.49 -8.69 3.00
N CYS A 72 15.80 -7.60 2.30
CA CYS A 72 15.48 -7.47 0.89
C CYS A 72 16.39 -8.35 0.03
N GLN A 73 15.82 -9.36 -0.63
CA GLN A 73 16.54 -10.25 -1.56
C GLN A 73 17.32 -9.50 -2.64
N TYR A 74 16.78 -8.35 -3.08
CA TYR A 74 17.39 -7.53 -4.14
C TYR A 74 18.18 -6.32 -3.60
N LYS A 75 18.32 -6.18 -2.27
CA LYS A 75 18.97 -5.11 -1.47
C LYS A 75 18.53 -3.66 -1.77
N SER A 76 18.42 -3.27 -3.04
CA SER A 76 18.04 -1.94 -3.51
C SER A 76 16.54 -1.75 -3.77
N GLY A 77 15.74 -2.82 -3.76
CA GLY A 77 14.33 -2.76 -4.15
C GLY A 77 13.48 -1.89 -3.21
N VAL A 78 13.65 -2.08 -1.91
CA VAL A 78 12.95 -1.29 -0.87
C VAL A 78 13.41 0.16 -0.90
N GLU A 79 14.72 0.42 -0.97
CA GLU A 79 15.26 1.78 -1.00
C GLU A 79 14.75 2.58 -2.21
N LYS A 80 14.72 1.96 -3.39
CA LYS A 80 14.16 2.56 -4.61
C LYS A 80 12.67 2.88 -4.43
N ALA A 81 11.91 1.96 -3.86
CA ALA A 81 10.48 2.18 -3.59
C ALA A 81 10.26 3.34 -2.61
N THR A 82 11.05 3.44 -1.54
CA THR A 82 10.98 4.56 -0.58
C THR A 82 11.24 5.91 -1.26
N LYS A 83 12.28 6.00 -2.09
CA LYS A 83 12.58 7.23 -2.85
C LYS A 83 11.44 7.59 -3.81
N LYS A 84 10.88 6.60 -4.52
CA LYS A 84 9.75 6.80 -5.44
C LYS A 84 8.48 7.25 -4.72
N ILE A 85 8.15 6.64 -3.58
CA ILE A 85 6.97 7.02 -2.80
C ILE A 85 7.14 8.40 -2.19
N ALA A 86 8.32 8.74 -1.68
CA ALA A 86 8.60 10.09 -1.20
C ALA A 86 8.45 11.14 -2.32
N TYR A 87 8.87 10.82 -3.53
CA TYR A 87 8.66 11.67 -4.70
C TYR A 87 7.18 11.82 -5.05
N VAL A 88 6.41 10.73 -5.07
CA VAL A 88 4.96 10.79 -5.31
C VAL A 88 4.25 11.61 -4.23
N LYS A 89 4.59 11.44 -2.95
CA LYS A 89 4.03 12.25 -1.85
C LYS A 89 4.24 13.75 -2.10
N LYS A 90 5.44 14.17 -2.51
CA LYS A 90 5.71 15.56 -2.86
C LYS A 90 4.89 16.05 -4.05
N LEU A 91 4.74 15.22 -5.08
CA LEU A 91 3.91 15.57 -6.23
C LEU A 91 2.43 15.74 -5.84
N LEU A 92 1.91 14.86 -4.96
CA LEU A 92 0.54 14.95 -4.46
C LEU A 92 0.33 16.25 -3.68
N GLU A 93 1.28 16.61 -2.81
CA GLU A 93 1.25 17.86 -2.06
C GLU A 93 1.22 19.10 -2.98
N ASP A 94 2.02 19.10 -4.05
CA ASP A 94 2.09 20.20 -5.02
C ASP A 94 0.76 20.41 -5.79
N ILE A 95 0.04 19.33 -6.08
CA ILE A 95 -1.27 19.37 -6.74
C ILE A 95 -2.45 19.50 -5.75
N GLY A 96 -2.18 19.73 -4.47
CA GLY A 96 -3.19 19.93 -3.43
C GLY A 96 -3.93 18.65 -2.99
N ILE A 97 -3.32 17.48 -3.19
CA ILE A 97 -3.82 16.19 -2.72
C ILE A 97 -3.07 15.77 -1.47
N GLU A 98 -3.78 15.20 -0.51
CA GLU A 98 -3.21 14.75 0.75
C GLU A 98 -2.17 13.64 0.51
N PRO A 99 -0.88 13.86 0.87
CA PRO A 99 0.18 12.88 0.68
C PRO A 99 0.00 11.62 1.55
N GLU A 100 -0.83 11.72 2.60
CA GLU A 100 -1.20 10.62 3.49
C GLU A 100 -1.99 9.51 2.77
N ARG A 101 -2.54 9.81 1.58
CA ARG A 101 -3.21 8.82 0.73
C ARG A 101 -2.27 7.78 0.16
N VAL A 102 -0.96 8.02 0.19
CA VAL A 102 0.05 7.08 -0.28
C VAL A 102 0.99 6.71 0.85
N GLU A 103 1.15 5.43 1.19
CA GLU A 103 2.08 5.00 2.24
C GLU A 103 2.93 3.81 1.80
N LEU A 104 4.16 3.73 2.32
CA LEU A 104 5.00 2.55 2.18
C LEU A 104 5.17 1.90 3.55
N PHE A 105 4.88 0.61 3.62
CA PHE A 105 5.03 -0.20 4.80
C PHE A 105 5.99 -1.35 4.56
N ASN A 106 6.88 -1.57 5.51
CA ASN A 106 7.81 -2.69 5.51
C ASN A 106 7.23 -3.83 6.35
N VAL A 107 6.94 -4.94 5.69
CA VAL A 107 6.43 -6.17 6.28
C VAL A 107 7.43 -7.28 6.01
N GLY A 108 7.97 -7.87 7.08
CA GLY A 108 8.87 -9.01 6.99
C GLY A 108 8.13 -10.28 6.57
N ALA A 109 8.83 -11.21 5.90
CA ALA A 109 8.29 -12.53 5.61
C ALA A 109 7.88 -13.22 6.94
N GLY A 110 6.62 -13.65 7.05
CA GLY A 110 6.07 -14.28 8.26
C GLY A 110 5.39 -13.33 9.26
N LYS A 111 5.43 -12.00 9.07
CA LYS A 111 4.69 -11.05 9.92
C LYS A 111 3.28 -10.78 9.38
N ALA A 112 2.44 -11.82 9.33
CA ALA A 112 1.07 -11.72 8.84
C ALA A 112 0.21 -10.75 9.67
N GLN A 113 0.31 -10.74 11.01
CA GLN A 113 -0.39 -9.77 11.87
C GLN A 113 -0.12 -8.33 11.42
N ARG A 114 1.15 -8.03 11.18
CA ARG A 114 1.57 -6.69 10.76
C ARG A 114 0.99 -6.29 9.41
N PHE A 115 0.80 -7.25 8.51
CA PHE A 115 0.16 -7.01 7.21
C PHE A 115 -1.29 -6.55 7.36
N ILE A 116 -2.05 -7.19 8.26
CA ILE A 116 -3.46 -6.84 8.52
C ILE A 116 -3.56 -5.52 9.29
N GLU A 117 -2.72 -5.32 10.30
CA GLU A 117 -2.63 -4.06 11.02
C GLU A 117 -2.41 -2.89 10.07
N VAL A 118 -1.45 -3.03 9.14
CA VAL A 118 -1.16 -2.00 8.13
C VAL A 118 -2.35 -1.75 7.21
N ALA A 119 -3.04 -2.81 6.77
CA ALA A 119 -4.23 -2.67 5.95
C ALA A 119 -5.35 -1.91 6.69
N ASN A 120 -5.61 -2.25 7.96
CA ASN A 120 -6.59 -1.55 8.79
C ASN A 120 -6.18 -0.10 9.04
N GLN A 121 -4.92 0.15 9.42
CA GLN A 121 -4.39 1.50 9.61
C GLN A 121 -4.56 2.36 8.37
N MET A 122 -4.28 1.81 7.18
CA MET A 122 -4.47 2.54 5.93
C MET A 122 -5.96 2.83 5.68
N VAL A 123 -6.84 1.85 5.87
CA VAL A 123 -8.28 2.04 5.68
C VAL A 123 -8.84 3.09 6.65
N GLU A 124 -8.44 3.08 7.92
CA GLU A 124 -8.85 4.07 8.90
C GLU A 124 -8.39 5.47 8.51
N LYS A 125 -7.10 5.64 8.14
CA LYS A 125 -6.57 6.92 7.66
C LYS A 125 -7.38 7.46 6.48
N ILE A 126 -7.68 6.63 5.47
CA ILE A 126 -8.47 7.09 4.32
C ILE A 126 -9.92 7.40 4.69
N LYS A 127 -10.51 6.70 5.67
CA LYS A 127 -11.85 7.05 6.17
C LYS A 127 -11.85 8.44 6.83
N GLU A 128 -10.80 8.78 7.56
CA GLU A 128 -10.64 10.10 8.22
C GLU A 128 -10.44 11.22 7.21
N LEU A 129 -9.63 10.99 6.16
CA LEU A 129 -9.37 11.95 5.08
C LEU A 129 -10.58 12.13 4.14
N GLY A 130 -11.47 11.13 4.07
CA GLY A 130 -12.65 11.16 3.22
C GLY A 130 -12.37 10.85 1.74
N PRO A 131 -13.39 11.01 0.86
CA PRO A 131 -13.29 10.65 -0.56
C PRO A 131 -12.18 11.40 -1.27
N SER A 132 -11.50 10.72 -2.19
CA SER A 132 -10.45 11.35 -3.00
C SER A 132 -11.03 12.51 -3.83
N PRO A 133 -10.34 13.67 -3.89
CA PRO A 133 -10.76 14.82 -4.69
C PRO A 133 -10.59 14.61 -6.20
N LEU A 134 -9.98 13.49 -6.63
CA LEU A 134 -9.78 13.13 -8.03
C LEU A 134 -11.04 12.57 -8.71
N ARG A 135 -12.22 12.68 -8.08
CA ARG A 135 -13.46 12.06 -8.50
C ARG A 135 -14.59 13.06 -8.71
#